data_AF-A0AAE0JYH7-F1
#
_entry.id   AF-A0AAE0JYH7-F1
#
_cell.length_a   1.000
_cell.length_b   1.000
_cell.length_c   1.000
_cell.angle_alpha   90.00
_cell.angle_beta   90.00
_cell.angle_gamma   90.00
#
_symmetry.space_group_name_H-M   'P 1'
#
loop_
_entity.id
_entity.type
_entity.pdbx_description
1 polymer ?
#
loop_
_entity_poly.entity_id
_entity_poly.type
_entity_poly.pdbx_seq_one_letter_code
_entity_poly.pdbx_strand_id
1 'polypeptide(L)'
;MSLGRVFMFLCMASQLSTAILAAGSPRAEPRYWLSRINRLGTVPYGHDPKHMIFRNVVDYGAKGDGKTDDTEAINKAIADGQRCGMGCSSSTIKPALVYIPPGTYRINTPIVQLCSL
;
A
#
# COMPACT_ATOMS: atom_id res chain seq x y z
N MET A 1 75.44 -7.76 8.17
CA MET A 1 74.42 -6.93 7.48
C MET A 1 73.49 -7.92 6.77
N SER A 2 72.26 -8.22 7.15
CA SER A 2 71.24 -7.54 7.95
C SER A 2 70.47 -8.59 8.75
N LEU A 3 70.25 -8.32 10.04
CA LEU A 3 69.39 -9.05 10.96
C LEU A 3 67.99 -8.42 10.90
N GLY A 4 66.95 -9.20 10.64
CA GLY A 4 65.55 -8.76 10.83
C GLY A 4 64.70 -9.96 11.26
N ARG A 5 64.67 -10.28 12.56
CA ARG A 5 63.62 -9.91 13.52
C ARG A 5 62.19 -10.19 13.02
N VAL A 6 61.72 -11.40 13.35
CA VAL A 6 60.51 -11.69 14.16
C VAL A 6 59.39 -10.65 14.01
N PHE A 7 58.23 -11.06 13.46
CA PHE A 7 56.95 -10.99 14.19
C PHE A 7 55.88 -11.80 13.46
N MET A 8 55.65 -12.99 13.98
CA MET A 8 54.43 -13.76 13.80
C MET A 8 53.28 -12.92 14.39
N PHE A 9 52.46 -12.29 13.55
CA PHE A 9 51.17 -11.72 13.96
C PHE A 9 50.05 -12.56 13.35
N LEU A 10 49.79 -13.68 14.02
CA LEU A 10 48.56 -14.45 13.90
C LEU A 10 47.44 -13.63 14.56
N CYS A 11 46.91 -12.62 13.87
CA CYS A 11 45.68 -11.97 14.30
C CYS A 11 44.50 -12.74 13.69
N MET A 12 44.10 -13.83 14.36
CA MET A 12 42.74 -14.36 14.21
C MET A 12 41.78 -13.27 14.73
N ALA A 13 41.37 -12.37 13.86
CA ALA A 13 40.19 -11.56 14.13
C ALA A 13 39.00 -12.52 14.09
N SER A 14 38.50 -12.89 15.27
CA SER A 14 37.22 -13.56 15.43
C SER A 14 36.15 -12.66 14.81
N GLN A 15 35.75 -12.98 13.58
CA GLN A 15 34.55 -12.43 13.00
C GLN A 15 33.37 -12.96 13.82
N LEU A 16 32.98 -12.20 14.84
CA LEU A 16 31.65 -12.30 15.44
C LEU A 16 30.66 -11.94 14.34
N SER A 17 30.26 -12.95 13.58
CA SER A 17 29.10 -12.87 12.73
C SER A 17 27.91 -12.74 13.67
N THR A 18 27.49 -11.51 13.95
CA THR A 18 26.13 -11.26 14.41
C THR A 18 25.25 -11.71 13.26
N ALA A 19 24.76 -12.94 13.35
CA ALA A 19 23.61 -13.36 12.58
C ALA A 19 22.52 -12.35 12.96
N ILE A 20 22.31 -11.35 12.09
CA ILE A 20 21.09 -10.57 12.08
C ILE A 20 20.01 -11.63 12.03
N LEU A 21 19.24 -11.76 13.12
CA LEU A 21 18.01 -12.52 13.14
C LEU A 21 17.31 -12.15 11.85
N ALA A 22 17.25 -13.08 10.90
CA ALA A 22 16.42 -12.93 9.73
C ALA A 22 15.05 -12.61 10.30
N ALA A 23 14.61 -11.35 10.14
CA ALA A 23 13.24 -10.97 10.42
C ALA A 23 12.43 -12.05 9.75
N GLY A 24 11.68 -12.82 10.55
CA GLY A 24 11.04 -14.04 10.09
C GLY A 24 10.41 -13.76 8.74
N SER A 25 10.68 -14.64 7.76
CA SER A 25 10.07 -14.58 6.43
C SER A 25 8.66 -14.04 6.61
N PRO A 26 8.27 -12.89 6.02
CA PRO A 26 6.95 -12.36 6.24
C PRO A 26 6.03 -13.53 5.96
N ARG A 27 5.32 -13.99 7.01
CA ARG A 27 4.25 -14.96 6.82
C ARG A 27 3.48 -14.32 5.69
N ALA A 28 3.36 -15.02 4.56
CA ALA A 28 2.45 -14.59 3.52
C ALA A 28 1.10 -14.66 4.20
N GLU A 29 0.72 -13.59 4.91
CA GLU A 29 -0.58 -13.44 5.54
C GLU A 29 -1.53 -13.85 4.44
N PRO A 30 -2.44 -14.81 4.69
CA PRO A 30 -3.39 -15.19 3.66
C PRO A 30 -4.15 -13.92 3.30
N ARG A 31 -3.72 -13.28 2.18
CA ARG A 31 -4.24 -11.96 1.82
C ARG A 31 -5.74 -12.08 1.82
N TYR A 32 -6.39 -11.20 2.59
CA TYR A 32 -7.83 -11.20 2.78
C TYR A 32 -8.52 -11.44 1.43
N TRP A 33 -9.49 -12.36 1.37
CA TRP A 33 -10.05 -12.90 0.13
C TRP A 33 -10.46 -11.81 -0.87
N LEU A 34 -10.97 -10.68 -0.35
CA LEU A 34 -11.41 -9.54 -1.13
C LEU A 34 -10.29 -8.90 -1.96
N SER A 35 -9.01 -9.07 -1.59
CA SER A 35 -7.87 -8.57 -2.37
C SER A 35 -7.64 -9.33 -3.68
N ARG A 36 -8.11 -10.59 -3.79
CA ARG A 36 -7.78 -11.49 -4.91
C ARG A 36 -9.00 -12.05 -5.65
N ILE A 37 -10.20 -11.93 -5.08
CA ILE A 37 -11.41 -12.37 -5.77
C ILE A 37 -11.56 -11.66 -7.13
N ASN A 38 -12.03 -12.39 -8.13
CA ASN A 38 -12.21 -11.87 -9.48
C ASN A 38 -13.16 -10.65 -9.47
N ARG A 39 -12.82 -9.62 -10.25
CA ARG A 39 -13.58 -8.36 -10.33
C ARG A 39 -14.65 -8.48 -11.41
N LEU A 40 -15.80 -9.00 -11.01
CA LEU A 40 -16.94 -9.24 -11.90
C LEU A 40 -18.10 -8.25 -11.68
N GLY A 41 -17.95 -7.31 -10.75
CA GLY A 41 -19.00 -6.34 -10.43
C GLY A 41 -19.23 -5.35 -11.56
N THR A 42 -20.50 -5.13 -11.91
CA THR A 42 -20.96 -4.13 -12.89
C THR A 42 -22.04 -3.25 -12.27
N VAL A 43 -22.31 -2.09 -12.87
CA VAL A 43 -23.40 -1.20 -12.45
C VAL A 43 -24.52 -1.20 -13.50
N PRO A 44 -25.60 -1.98 -13.33
CA PRO A 44 -26.59 -2.20 -14.38
C PRO A 44 -27.25 -0.91 -14.90
N TYR A 45 -27.46 0.08 -14.02
CA TYR A 45 -28.15 1.33 -14.33
C TYR A 45 -27.19 2.52 -14.52
N GLY A 46 -25.86 2.29 -14.50
CA GLY A 46 -24.87 3.36 -14.56
C GLY A 46 -24.56 3.87 -15.97
N HIS A 47 -25.04 3.17 -17.00
CA HIS A 47 -24.75 3.42 -18.42
C HIS A 47 -23.26 3.60 -18.76
N ASP A 48 -22.38 3.05 -17.91
CA ASP A 48 -20.93 3.10 -18.04
C ASP A 48 -20.37 1.69 -17.79
N PRO A 49 -20.11 0.91 -18.85
CA PRO A 49 -19.59 -0.44 -18.72
C PRO A 49 -18.14 -0.47 -18.21
N LYS A 50 -17.44 0.67 -18.17
CA LYS A 50 -16.06 0.79 -17.69
C LYS A 50 -15.99 1.29 -16.26
N HIS A 51 -17.13 1.54 -15.60
CA HIS A 51 -17.15 2.06 -14.23
C HIS A 51 -16.47 1.08 -13.26
N MET A 52 -15.35 1.50 -12.70
CA MET A 52 -14.57 0.66 -11.79
C MET A 52 -15.12 0.74 -10.37
N ILE A 53 -15.73 -0.36 -9.92
CA ILE A 53 -16.30 -0.49 -8.57
C ILE A 53 -15.19 -0.73 -7.54
N PHE A 54 -14.36 -1.76 -7.76
CA PHE A 54 -13.29 -2.12 -6.83
C PHE A 54 -12.02 -1.32 -7.12
N ARG A 55 -11.44 -0.72 -6.09
CA ARG A 55 -10.28 0.17 -6.21
C ARG A 55 -9.30 -0.12 -5.09
N ASN A 56 -8.07 -0.49 -5.42
CA ASN A 56 -7.04 -0.71 -4.43
C ASN A 56 -6.16 0.54 -4.33
N VAL A 57 -6.03 1.13 -3.14
CA VAL A 57 -5.33 2.42 -2.97
C VAL A 57 -3.87 2.40 -3.42
N VAL A 58 -3.23 1.22 -3.45
CA VAL A 58 -1.84 1.08 -3.96
C VAL A 58 -1.76 1.24 -5.48
N ASP A 59 -2.83 0.94 -6.21
CA ASP A 59 -2.92 1.17 -7.65
C ASP A 59 -3.02 2.69 -7.96
N TYR A 60 -3.41 3.49 -6.95
CA TYR A 60 -3.45 4.96 -7.01
C TYR A 60 -2.20 5.62 -6.39
N GLY A 61 -1.20 4.82 -6.00
CA GLY A 61 0.10 5.30 -5.54
C GLY A 61 0.33 5.29 -4.04
N ALA A 62 -0.63 4.83 -3.22
CA ALA A 62 -0.44 4.72 -1.78
C ALA A 62 0.69 3.74 -1.44
N LYS A 63 1.57 4.11 -0.50
CA LYS A 63 2.76 3.34 -0.10
C LYS A 63 2.50 2.44 1.09
N GLY A 64 1.74 2.90 2.08
CA GLY A 64 1.49 2.13 3.30
C GLY A 64 2.75 1.88 4.14
N ASP A 65 3.76 2.75 4.05
CA ASP A 65 5.06 2.63 4.74
C ASP A 65 5.15 3.41 6.07
N GLY A 66 4.07 4.12 6.45
CA GLY A 66 3.95 4.96 7.64
C GLY A 66 4.70 6.30 7.56
N LYS A 67 5.36 6.59 6.44
CA LYS A 67 6.22 7.78 6.26
C LYS A 67 5.70 8.69 5.17
N THR A 68 5.40 8.11 4.01
CA THR A 68 4.87 8.80 2.84
C THR A 68 3.43 9.25 3.13
N ASP A 69 3.10 10.48 2.75
CA ASP A 69 1.74 10.99 2.84
C ASP A 69 0.87 10.33 1.75
N ASP A 70 -0.02 9.43 2.15
CA ASP A 70 -0.87 8.65 1.26
C ASP A 70 -2.25 9.30 1.01
N THR A 71 -2.46 10.51 1.55
CA THR A 71 -3.77 11.18 1.52
C THR A 71 -4.29 11.39 0.10
N GLU A 72 -3.43 11.85 -0.82
CA GLU A 72 -3.81 12.10 -2.21
C GLU A 72 -4.19 10.81 -2.94
N ALA A 73 -3.43 9.74 -2.76
CA ALA A 73 -3.69 8.45 -3.40
C ALA A 73 -5.04 7.85 -2.95
N ILE A 74 -5.34 7.94 -1.64
CA ILE A 74 -6.61 7.45 -1.10
C ILE A 74 -7.79 8.31 -1.59
N ASN A 75 -7.67 9.64 -1.60
CA ASN A 75 -8.71 10.51 -2.12
C ASN A 75 -8.94 10.33 -3.63
N LYS A 76 -7.88 10.08 -4.41
CA LYS A 76 -8.00 9.71 -5.84
C LYS A 76 -8.78 8.40 -6.01
N ALA A 77 -8.46 7.37 -5.24
CA ALA A 77 -9.21 6.11 -5.26
C ALA A 77 -10.70 6.32 -4.94
N ILE A 78 -11.03 7.21 -4.00
CA ILE A 78 -12.43 7.51 -3.65
C ILE A 78 -13.14 8.29 -4.76
N ALA A 79 -12.48 9.25 -5.42
CA ALA A 79 -13.10 10.18 -6.36
C ALA A 79 -13.19 9.65 -7.80
N ASP A 80 -12.37 8.68 -8.17
CA ASP A 80 -12.31 8.14 -9.54
C ASP A 80 -13.70 7.69 -10.07
N GLY A 81 -13.89 7.75 -11.38
CA GLY A 81 -15.14 7.34 -12.04
C GLY A 81 -16.30 8.34 -11.90
N GLN A 82 -16.01 9.63 -11.77
CA GLN A 82 -17.01 10.73 -11.76
C GLN A 82 -18.16 10.44 -10.79
N ARG A 83 -17.79 10.15 -9.53
CA ARG A 83 -18.76 9.81 -8.50
C ARG A 83 -19.60 11.00 -8.05
N CYS A 84 -20.68 10.69 -7.34
CA CYS A 84 -21.55 11.69 -6.72
C CYS A 84 -20.80 12.45 -5.62
N GLY A 85 -20.36 13.67 -5.93
CA GLY A 85 -19.68 14.59 -5.00
C GLY A 85 -20.49 15.87 -4.79
N MET A 86 -19.80 17.00 -4.64
CA MET A 86 -20.43 18.31 -4.45
C MET A 86 -21.46 18.61 -5.56
N GLY A 87 -22.65 19.10 -5.16
CA GLY A 87 -23.74 19.40 -6.09
C GLY A 87 -24.54 18.17 -6.58
N CYS A 88 -24.20 16.96 -6.14
CA CYS A 88 -24.99 15.76 -6.39
C CYS A 88 -25.73 15.36 -5.10
N SER A 89 -27.07 15.32 -5.12
CA SER A 89 -27.87 15.01 -3.93
C SER A 89 -27.72 13.56 -3.45
N SER A 90 -27.70 12.60 -4.37
CA SER A 90 -27.44 11.19 -4.07
C SER A 90 -27.21 10.39 -5.34
N SER A 91 -26.61 9.20 -5.24
CA SER A 91 -26.49 8.28 -6.35
C SER A 91 -26.37 6.83 -5.88
N THR A 92 -27.07 5.93 -6.56
CA THR A 92 -26.91 4.47 -6.42
C THR A 92 -26.16 3.84 -7.60
N ILE A 93 -25.83 4.64 -8.61
CA ILE A 93 -25.24 4.19 -9.88
C ILE A 93 -23.76 4.56 -10.03
N LYS A 94 -23.14 5.12 -8.98
CA LYS A 94 -21.71 5.43 -8.92
C LYS A 94 -21.03 4.85 -7.65
N PRO A 95 -21.14 3.54 -7.41
CA PRO A 95 -20.55 2.90 -6.23
C PRO A 95 -19.02 2.86 -6.31
N ALA A 96 -18.38 2.77 -5.15
CA ALA A 96 -16.97 2.45 -5.02
C ALA A 96 -16.73 1.58 -3.78
N LEU A 97 -15.96 0.52 -3.96
CA LEU A 97 -15.36 -0.28 -2.89
C LEU A 97 -13.86 0.02 -2.90
N VAL A 98 -13.43 0.90 -2.00
CA VAL A 98 -12.03 1.28 -1.83
C VAL A 98 -11.38 0.32 -0.84
N TYR A 99 -10.42 -0.47 -1.32
CA TYR A 99 -9.67 -1.45 -0.55
C TYR A 99 -8.33 -0.88 -0.11
N ILE A 100 -8.04 -1.04 1.18
CA ILE A 100 -6.78 -0.66 1.81
C ILE A 100 -6.08 -1.94 2.25
N PRO A 101 -5.01 -2.37 1.56
CA PRO A 101 -4.22 -3.53 1.96
C PRO A 101 -3.50 -3.32 3.30
N PRO A 102 -3.00 -4.38 3.96
CA PRO A 102 -2.17 -4.25 5.15
C PRO A 102 -0.99 -3.29 4.93
N GLY A 103 -0.77 -2.39 5.87
CA GLY A 103 0.25 -1.35 5.83
C GLY A 103 -0.05 -0.26 6.85
N THR A 104 0.81 0.75 6.93
CA THR A 104 0.59 1.96 7.75
C THR A 104 0.48 3.15 6.82
N TYR A 105 -0.70 3.75 6.72
CA TYR A 105 -0.95 4.86 5.80
C TYR A 105 -0.96 6.16 6.58
N ARG A 106 0.01 7.04 6.29
CA ARG A 106 0.07 8.34 6.94
C ARG A 106 -0.87 9.29 6.21
N ILE A 107 -1.76 9.94 6.98
CA ILE A 107 -2.77 10.86 6.49
C ILE A 107 -2.54 12.24 7.11
N ASN A 108 -2.35 13.26 6.29
CA ASN A 108 -2.11 14.64 6.76
C ASN A 108 -3.30 15.58 6.51
N THR A 109 -4.21 15.24 5.60
CA THR A 109 -5.47 16.00 5.38
C THR A 109 -6.68 15.06 5.34
N PRO A 110 -7.92 15.56 5.48
CA PRO A 110 -9.09 14.69 5.55
C PRO A 110 -9.24 13.74 4.35
N ILE A 111 -9.65 12.51 4.65
CA ILE A 111 -10.15 11.58 3.64
C ILE A 111 -11.59 11.96 3.33
N VAL A 112 -11.86 12.36 2.10
CA VAL A 112 -13.16 12.87 1.68
C VAL A 112 -14.00 11.72 1.14
N GLN A 113 -14.78 11.09 2.02
CA GLN A 113 -15.81 10.16 1.59
C GLN A 113 -16.95 10.94 0.93
N LEU A 114 -17.05 10.83 -0.40
CA LEU A 114 -18.04 11.57 -1.17
C LEU A 114 -19.47 11.18 -0.77
N CYS A 115 -20.16 12.13 -0.14
CA CYS A 115 -21.59 12.20 0.11
C CYS A 115 -22.06 13.62 -0.30
N SER A 116 -23.36 13.83 -0.54
CA SER A 116 -23.87 15.18 -0.79
C SER A 116 -23.60 16.07 0.42
N LEU A 117 -22.90 17.18 0.22
CA LEU A 117 -22.87 18.31 1.15
C LEU A 117 -23.68 19.43 0.53
#